data_AF-A0A7C3XJJ0-F1
#
_entry.id   AF-A0A7C3XJJ0-F1
#
_cell.length_a   1.000
_cell.length_b   1.000
_cell.length_c   1.000
_cell.angle_alpha   90.00
_cell.angle_beta   90.00
_cell.angle_gamma   90.00
#
_symmetry.space_group_name_H-M   'P 1'
#
loop_
_entity.id
_entity.type
_entity.pdbx_description
1 polymer ?
#
loop_
_entity_poly.entity_id
_entity_poly.type
_entity_poly.pdbx_seq_one_letter_code
_entity_poly.pdbx_strand_id
1 'polypeptide(L)'
;GEYALRERVTADIKIGSYLFKVSGQRTIEEGWIRYYKPYTGVEDNPLPSLEKGDRLRVLSLEVAERFEQPPPRYNQSSLLAKMEKEGIGTKATRAEIIDTLYQRGYIVGSSIEATDLAFSVIEAMKEHSPNIISTEMTREIERALEGIEKGEVSSADVIEKAATHLLSALEGLKAAEEDLALKVKEAAKASLAAEDIIGECPLCKKGQLKVLRSKKTGKRFVGCTNYKGGCRASAPLPQKGKVRSLSRVCKVCGWPMISITLGRYPWRMCVNPSCPTKRKVSRL
;
A
#
# COMPACT_ATOMS: atom_id res chain seq x y z
N GLY A 1 -12.95 31.40 10.54
CA GLY A 1 -11.84 31.98 9.76
C GLY A 1 -12.41 32.55 8.49
N GLU A 2 -11.82 33.63 7.99
CA GLU A 2 -12.26 34.27 6.73
C GLU A 2 -12.08 33.31 5.54
N TYR A 3 -13.06 33.31 4.64
CA TYR A 3 -12.99 32.53 3.42
C TYR A 3 -11.90 33.09 2.49
N ALA A 4 -11.29 32.22 1.69
CA ALA A 4 -10.39 32.65 0.62
C ALA A 4 -11.20 33.04 -0.62
N LEU A 5 -10.87 34.17 -1.25
CA LEU A 5 -11.46 34.60 -2.51
C LEU A 5 -10.52 34.25 -3.66
N ARG A 6 -11.00 33.47 -4.63
CA ARG A 6 -10.22 33.06 -5.80
C ARG A 6 -10.99 33.35 -7.08
N GLU A 7 -10.26 33.77 -8.10
CA GLU A 7 -10.77 34.03 -9.44
C GLU A 7 -10.32 32.89 -10.36
N ARG A 8 -11.25 32.38 -11.18
CA ARG A 8 -10.97 31.42 -12.25
C ARG A 8 -11.36 32.02 -13.58
N VAL A 9 -10.43 32.04 -14.52
CA VAL A 9 -10.66 32.49 -15.90
C VAL A 9 -10.57 31.28 -16.82
N THR A 10 -11.56 31.10 -17.68
CA THR A 10 -11.57 30.05 -18.71
C THR A 10 -11.78 30.72 -20.06
N ALA A 11 -10.98 30.35 -21.05
CA ALA A 11 -11.06 30.86 -22.41
C ALA A 11 -11.09 29.72 -23.43
N ASP A 12 -11.90 29.90 -24.46
CA ASP A 12 -11.98 29.01 -25.61
C ASP A 12 -11.19 29.65 -26.78
N ILE A 13 -10.13 28.99 -27.23
CA ILE A 13 -9.24 29.45 -28.29
C ILE A 13 -9.51 28.64 -29.56
N LYS A 14 -9.92 29.32 -30.63
CA LYS A 14 -10.15 28.70 -31.94
C LYS A 14 -8.87 28.71 -32.78
N ILE A 15 -8.41 27.55 -33.21
CA ILE A 15 -7.27 27.40 -34.14
C ILE A 15 -7.75 26.56 -35.33
N GLY A 16 -7.95 27.20 -36.48
CA GLY A 16 -8.56 26.57 -37.65
C GLY A 16 -9.98 26.08 -37.34
N SER A 17 -10.21 24.78 -37.49
CA SER A 17 -11.47 24.11 -37.18
C SER A 17 -11.57 23.60 -35.73
N TYR A 18 -10.48 23.65 -34.96
CA TYR A 18 -10.42 23.08 -33.61
C TYR A 18 -10.64 24.13 -32.53
N LEU A 19 -11.24 23.69 -31.41
CA LEU A 19 -11.47 24.50 -30.22
C LEU A 19 -10.60 23.97 -29.08
N PHE A 20 -9.75 24.83 -28.53
CA PHE A 20 -8.89 24.53 -27.39
C PHE A 20 -9.41 25.25 -26.16
N LYS A 21 -9.39 24.58 -25.00
CA LYS A 21 -9.74 25.18 -23.71
C LYS A 21 -8.49 25.48 -22.92
N VAL A 22 -8.42 26.69 -22.37
CA VAL A 22 -7.43 27.07 -21.36
C VAL A 22 -8.15 27.60 -20.13
N SER A 23 -7.66 27.22 -18.96
CA SER A 23 -8.16 27.72 -17.68
C SER A 23 -7.00 28.12 -16.78
N GLY A 24 -7.10 29.29 -16.16
CA GLY A 24 -6.19 29.69 -15.10
C GLY A 24 -6.97 30.15 -13.87
N GLN A 25 -6.25 30.24 -12.76
CA GLN A 25 -6.81 30.63 -11.48
C GLN A 25 -5.79 31.44 -10.70
N ARG A 26 -6.28 32.40 -9.91
CA ARG A 26 -5.46 33.17 -8.98
C ARG A 26 -6.19 33.46 -7.69
N THR A 27 -5.42 33.65 -6.62
CA THR A 27 -5.94 34.00 -5.31
C THR A 27 -5.99 35.51 -5.18
N ILE A 28 -7.18 36.06 -4.94
CA ILE A 28 -7.39 37.50 -4.75
C ILE A 28 -7.20 37.84 -3.27
N GLU A 29 -7.79 37.04 -2.40
CA GLU A 29 -7.67 37.16 -0.94
C GLU A 29 -7.37 35.78 -0.34
N GLU A 30 -6.28 35.67 0.42
CA GLU A 30 -5.85 34.38 0.96
C GLU A 30 -6.80 33.83 2.04
N GLY A 31 -7.46 34.69 2.83
CA GLY A 31 -8.32 34.26 3.95
C GLY A 31 -7.62 33.24 4.86
N TRP A 32 -8.27 32.09 5.10
CA TRP A 32 -7.70 30.99 5.90
C TRP A 32 -6.44 30.35 5.28
N ILE A 33 -6.22 30.44 3.97
CA ILE A 33 -5.09 29.80 3.27
C ILE A 33 -3.76 30.31 3.82
N ARG A 34 -3.68 31.57 4.25
CA ARG A 34 -2.47 32.17 4.83
C ARG A 34 -1.88 31.36 5.99
N TYR A 35 -2.74 30.66 6.75
CA TYR A 35 -2.33 29.85 7.89
C TYR A 35 -1.94 28.41 7.51
N TYR A 36 -2.35 27.94 6.34
CA TYR A 36 -2.21 26.53 5.91
C TYR A 36 -1.46 26.37 4.59
N LYS A 37 -0.88 27.45 4.04
CA LYS A 37 -0.30 27.55 2.69
C LYS A 37 0.52 26.32 2.26
N PRO A 38 1.46 25.79 3.08
CA PRO A 38 2.27 24.61 2.68
C PRO A 38 1.48 23.32 2.48
N TYR A 39 0.25 23.22 3.02
CA TYR A 39 -0.56 22.00 3.03
C TYR A 39 -1.78 22.07 2.10
N THR A 40 -2.12 23.25 1.59
CA THR A 40 -3.32 23.42 0.76
C THR A 40 -3.17 22.84 -0.66
N GLY A 41 -1.93 22.73 -1.17
CA GLY A 41 -1.69 22.37 -2.57
C GLY A 41 -2.29 23.35 -3.58
N VAL A 42 -2.69 24.54 -3.11
CA VAL A 42 -3.30 25.56 -3.95
C VAL A 42 -2.19 26.31 -4.67
N GLU A 43 -2.11 26.09 -5.98
CA GLU A 43 -1.22 26.84 -6.87
C GLU A 43 -2.03 27.82 -7.72
N ASP A 44 -1.44 29.00 -7.90
CA ASP A 44 -1.93 30.02 -8.81
C ASP A 44 -1.28 29.81 -10.18
N ASN A 45 -2.11 29.78 -11.21
CA ASN A 45 -1.69 29.75 -12.60
C ASN A 45 -2.52 30.82 -13.34
N PRO A 46 -2.20 32.11 -13.14
CA PRO A 46 -2.96 33.19 -13.74
C PRO A 46 -2.80 33.16 -15.27
N LEU A 47 -3.89 33.35 -15.99
CA LEU A 47 -3.81 33.65 -17.42
C LEU A 47 -3.41 35.11 -17.62
N PRO A 48 -2.71 35.45 -18.71
CA PRO A 48 -2.62 36.84 -19.13
C PRO A 48 -4.01 37.41 -19.39
N SER A 49 -4.12 38.74 -19.39
CA SER A 49 -5.35 39.41 -19.82
C SER A 49 -5.69 38.99 -21.25
N LEU A 50 -6.90 38.46 -21.46
CA LEU A 50 -7.42 38.02 -22.73
C LEU A 50 -8.77 38.69 -22.99
N GLU A 51 -8.95 39.23 -24.19
CA GLU A 51 -10.20 39.81 -24.65
C GLU A 51 -10.80 39.01 -25.80
N LYS A 52 -12.13 39.08 -25.93
CA LYS A 52 -12.83 38.41 -27.01
C LYS A 52 -12.47 39.07 -28.33
N GLY A 53 -11.79 38.33 -29.19
CA GLY A 53 -11.33 38.81 -30.50
C GLY A 53 -9.81 38.90 -30.63
N ASP A 54 -9.07 38.67 -29.54
CA ASP A 54 -7.61 38.65 -29.55
C ASP A 54 -7.06 37.63 -30.57
N ARG A 55 -6.05 38.07 -31.31
CA ARG A 55 -5.35 37.23 -32.29
C ARG A 55 -4.09 36.65 -31.65
N LEU A 56 -4.12 35.34 -31.39
CA LEU A 56 -3.01 34.61 -30.81
C LEU A 56 -2.13 33.96 -31.90
N ARG A 57 -0.82 34.01 -31.70
CA ARG A 57 0.15 33.29 -32.54
C ARG A 57 0.45 31.94 -31.90
N VAL A 58 0.25 30.86 -32.65
CA VAL A 58 0.67 29.51 -32.24
C VAL A 58 2.18 29.40 -32.37
N LEU A 59 2.88 29.11 -31.26
CA LEU A 59 4.34 28.97 -31.23
C LEU A 59 4.78 27.52 -31.44
N SER A 60 4.07 26.57 -30.84
CA SER A 60 4.30 25.13 -30.96
C SER A 60 2.98 24.36 -30.87
N LEU A 61 2.98 23.13 -31.38
CA LEU A 61 1.90 22.18 -31.25
C LEU A 61 2.51 20.85 -30.83
N GLU A 62 2.06 20.32 -29.70
CA GLU A 62 2.53 19.05 -29.16
C GLU A 62 1.36 18.07 -29.10
N VAL A 63 1.58 16.85 -29.60
CA VAL A 63 0.63 15.74 -29.48
C VAL A 63 1.10 14.87 -28.33
N ALA A 64 0.35 14.87 -27.23
CA ALA A 64 0.64 14.04 -26.08
C ALA A 64 -0.19 12.76 -26.13
N GLU A 65 0.49 11.62 -26.13
CA GLU A 65 -0.16 10.32 -25.88
C GLU A 65 -0.37 10.16 -24.37
N ARG A 66 -1.60 9.83 -23.95
CA ARG A 66 -1.94 9.57 -22.55
C ARG A 66 -2.62 8.22 -22.45
N PHE A 67 -2.16 7.42 -21.48
CA PHE A 67 -2.75 6.13 -21.15
C PHE A 67 -3.68 6.27 -19.93
N GLU A 68 -4.72 5.44 -19.88
CA GLU A 68 -5.53 5.29 -18.68
C GLU A 68 -4.66 4.74 -17.54
N GLN A 69 -4.71 5.42 -16.40
CA GLN A 69 -4.02 4.96 -15.21
C GLN A 69 -4.99 4.12 -14.37
N PRO A 70 -4.54 2.98 -13.82
CA PRO A 70 -5.37 2.22 -12.90
C PRO A 70 -5.67 3.06 -11.64
N PRO A 71 -6.75 2.75 -10.91
CA PRO A 71 -7.05 3.40 -9.65
C PRO A 71 -5.85 3.35 -8.71
N PRO A 72 -5.53 4.46 -8.01
CA PRO A 72 -4.42 4.47 -7.07
C PRO A 72 -4.70 3.46 -5.95
N ARG A 73 -3.65 2.75 -5.51
CA ARG A 73 -3.75 1.89 -4.34
C ARG A 73 -4.06 2.73 -3.10
N TYR A 74 -4.65 2.08 -2.09
CA TYR A 74 -4.87 2.72 -0.81
C TYR A 74 -3.55 3.01 -0.09
N ASN A 75 -3.53 4.07 0.72
CA ASN A 75 -2.57 4.27 1.80
C ASN A 75 -3.34 4.19 3.12
N GLN A 76 -2.67 4.32 4.27
CA GLN A 76 -3.34 4.21 5.57
C GLN A 76 -4.52 5.18 5.71
N SER A 77 -4.36 6.42 5.25
CA SER A 77 -5.39 7.46 5.35
C SER A 77 -6.55 7.20 4.40
N SER A 78 -6.29 6.81 3.15
CA SER A 78 -7.36 6.51 2.20
C SER A 78 -8.07 5.19 2.48
N LEU A 79 -7.39 4.21 3.08
CA LEU A 79 -8.03 2.98 3.59
C LEU A 79 -8.93 3.30 4.79
N LEU A 80 -8.46 4.11 5.74
CA LEU A 80 -9.27 4.56 6.87
C LEU A 80 -10.52 5.31 6.41
N ALA A 81 -10.38 6.23 5.46
CA ALA A 81 -11.50 6.95 4.87
C ALA A 81 -12.47 6.01 4.14
N LYS A 82 -11.96 4.94 3.49
CA LYS A 82 -12.80 3.91 2.88
C LYS A 82 -13.56 3.11 3.93
N MET A 83 -12.92 2.70 5.03
CA MET A 83 -13.59 2.01 6.14
C MET A 83 -14.71 2.87 6.74
N GLU A 84 -14.45 4.15 6.94
CA GLU A 84 -15.44 5.11 7.42
C GLU A 84 -16.63 5.23 6.47
N LYS A 85 -16.37 5.40 5.17
CA LYS A 85 -17.42 5.46 4.15
C LYS A 85 -18.26 4.17 4.09
N GLU A 86 -17.65 3.02 4.34
CA GLU A 86 -18.34 1.73 4.36
C GLU A 86 -19.01 1.42 5.71
N GLY A 87 -18.83 2.24 6.74
CA GLY A 87 -19.39 2.00 8.08
C GLY A 87 -18.72 0.85 8.83
N ILE A 88 -17.43 0.62 8.60
CA ILE A 88 -16.65 -0.46 9.23
C ILE A 88 -15.72 0.12 10.29
N GLY A 89 -15.84 -0.37 11.52
CA GLY A 89 -15.11 0.16 12.67
C GLY A 89 -15.58 1.55 13.08
N THR A 90 -15.13 1.99 14.24
CA THR A 90 -15.40 3.33 14.79
C THR A 90 -14.19 4.25 14.60
N LYS A 91 -14.36 5.53 14.94
CA LYS A 91 -13.25 6.51 14.92
C LYS A 91 -12.05 6.06 15.76
N ALA A 92 -12.28 5.29 16.83
CA ALA A 92 -11.24 4.80 17.72
C ALA A 92 -10.55 3.52 17.20
N THR A 93 -11.27 2.64 16.50
CA THR A 93 -10.75 1.29 16.17
C THR A 93 -10.09 1.19 14.80
N ARG A 94 -10.45 2.04 13.82
CA ARG A 94 -9.95 1.92 12.43
C ARG A 94 -8.43 1.95 12.32
N ALA A 95 -7.77 2.84 13.06
CA ALA A 95 -6.31 2.94 13.04
C ALA A 95 -5.64 1.66 13.57
N GLU A 96 -6.18 1.09 14.66
CA GLU A 96 -5.69 -0.14 15.26
C GLU A 96 -5.96 -1.37 14.38
N ILE A 97 -7.10 -1.42 13.70
CA ILE A 97 -7.40 -2.47 12.72
C ILE A 97 -6.35 -2.46 11.61
N ILE A 98 -6.06 -1.28 11.03
CA ILE A 98 -5.06 -1.15 9.97
C ILE A 98 -3.67 -1.58 10.47
N ASP A 99 -3.27 -1.16 11.68
CA ASP A 99 -1.99 -1.57 12.26
C ASP A 99 -1.92 -3.09 12.49
N THR A 100 -3.00 -3.70 12.98
CA THR A 100 -3.11 -5.15 13.14
C THR A 100 -2.92 -5.90 11.82
N LEU A 101 -3.50 -5.39 10.72
CA LEU A 101 -3.31 -5.98 9.39
C LEU A 101 -1.84 -5.94 8.94
N TYR A 102 -1.10 -4.86 9.24
CA TYR A 102 0.34 -4.79 8.99
C TYR A 102 1.14 -5.73 9.89
N GLN A 103 0.84 -5.76 11.18
CA GLN A 103 1.54 -6.59 12.17
C GLN A 103 1.41 -8.08 11.84
N ARG A 104 0.23 -8.51 11.40
CA ARG A 104 -0.05 -9.90 10.97
C ARG A 104 0.48 -10.22 9.56
N GLY A 105 1.01 -9.24 8.83
CA GLY A 105 1.59 -9.44 7.51
C GLY A 105 0.56 -9.64 6.40
N TYR A 106 -0.70 -9.25 6.61
CA TYR A 106 -1.73 -9.28 5.55
C TYR A 106 -1.54 -8.15 4.55
N ILE A 107 -1.04 -7.00 5.00
CA ILE A 107 -0.74 -5.86 4.14
C ILE A 107 0.67 -5.33 4.37
N VAL A 108 1.26 -4.75 3.32
CA VAL A 108 2.61 -4.18 3.33
C VAL A 108 2.69 -2.89 2.51
N GLY A 109 3.76 -2.12 2.71
CA GLY A 109 4.04 -0.90 1.94
C GLY A 109 3.23 0.33 2.40
N SER A 110 3.63 1.51 1.91
CA SER A 110 2.91 2.77 2.11
C SER A 110 1.80 2.96 1.07
N SER A 111 2.08 2.53 -0.16
CA SER A 111 1.07 2.13 -1.14
C SER A 111 0.69 0.70 -0.77
N ILE A 112 -0.47 0.53 -0.14
CA ILE A 112 -0.89 -0.72 0.49
C ILE A 112 -1.03 -1.81 -0.56
N GLU A 113 -0.34 -2.92 -0.32
CA GLU A 113 -0.44 -4.15 -1.10
C GLU A 113 -0.87 -5.28 -0.17
N ALA A 114 -1.88 -6.04 -0.59
CA ALA A 114 -2.26 -7.29 0.04
C ALA A 114 -1.21 -8.35 -0.27
N THR A 115 -0.80 -9.11 0.73
CA THR A 115 0.16 -10.21 0.57
C THR A 115 -0.52 -11.47 0.06
N ASP A 116 0.26 -12.42 -0.47
CA ASP A 116 -0.26 -13.74 -0.85
C ASP A 116 -0.97 -14.44 0.32
N LEU A 117 -0.47 -14.25 1.55
CA LEU A 117 -1.13 -14.72 2.77
C LEU A 117 -2.54 -14.13 2.91
N ALA A 118 -2.71 -12.83 2.69
CA ALA A 118 -4.02 -12.19 2.75
C ALA A 118 -4.96 -12.71 1.67
N PHE A 119 -4.47 -12.89 0.43
CA PHE A 119 -5.26 -13.46 -0.66
C PHE A 119 -5.74 -14.87 -0.31
N SER A 120 -4.86 -15.76 0.13
CA SER A 120 -5.23 -17.13 0.47
C SER A 120 -6.23 -17.20 1.62
N VAL A 121 -6.08 -16.36 2.65
CA VAL A 121 -7.05 -16.28 3.75
C VAL A 121 -8.41 -15.79 3.24
N ILE A 122 -8.44 -14.72 2.43
CA ILE A 122 -9.71 -14.18 1.92
C ILE A 122 -10.39 -15.15 0.95
N GLU A 123 -9.65 -15.83 0.08
CA GLU A 123 -10.20 -16.84 -0.83
C GLU A 123 -10.81 -18.01 -0.06
N ALA A 124 -10.11 -18.53 0.94
CA ALA A 124 -10.64 -19.62 1.75
C ALA A 124 -11.86 -19.20 2.58
N MET A 125 -11.87 -17.97 3.11
CA MET A 125 -13.05 -17.42 3.80
C MET A 125 -14.22 -17.17 2.85
N LYS A 126 -13.99 -16.75 1.61
CA LYS A 126 -15.05 -16.59 0.59
C LYS A 126 -15.72 -17.92 0.26
N GLU A 127 -14.94 -18.99 0.19
CA GLU A 127 -15.42 -20.33 -0.15
C GLU A 127 -16.27 -20.94 0.97
N HIS A 128 -15.85 -20.77 2.22
CA HIS A 128 -16.45 -21.50 3.35
C HIS A 128 -17.30 -20.63 4.31
N SER A 129 -17.13 -19.31 4.30
CA SER A 129 -17.84 -18.39 5.19
C SER A 129 -17.99 -16.98 4.61
N PRO A 130 -18.70 -16.83 3.47
CA PRO A 130 -18.82 -15.54 2.80
C PRO A 130 -19.54 -14.48 3.64
N ASN A 131 -20.44 -14.91 4.54
CA ASN A 131 -21.17 -14.00 5.41
C ASN A 131 -20.26 -13.28 6.41
N ILE A 132 -19.30 -13.98 7.03
CA ILE A 132 -18.37 -13.40 8.03
C ILE A 132 -17.51 -12.28 7.45
N ILE A 133 -17.14 -12.38 6.18
CA ILE A 133 -16.30 -11.37 5.50
C ILE A 133 -17.12 -10.28 4.81
N SER A 134 -18.45 -10.29 4.95
CA SER A 134 -19.33 -9.28 4.37
C SER A 134 -19.21 -7.96 5.11
N THR A 135 -19.07 -6.88 4.34
CA THR A 135 -19.12 -5.52 4.88
C THR A 135 -20.49 -5.19 5.45
N GLU A 136 -21.57 -5.76 4.91
CA GLU A 136 -22.93 -5.53 5.39
C GLU A 136 -23.14 -6.14 6.78
N MET A 137 -22.74 -7.40 6.98
CA MET A 137 -22.83 -8.04 8.30
C MET A 137 -22.04 -7.26 9.34
N THR A 138 -20.85 -6.79 8.97
CA THR A 138 -20.02 -5.96 9.87
C THR A 138 -20.74 -4.66 10.23
N ARG A 139 -21.33 -3.96 9.24
CA ARG A 139 -22.12 -2.75 9.46
C ARG A 139 -23.32 -2.97 10.38
N GLU A 140 -24.04 -4.08 10.20
CA GLU A 140 -25.21 -4.41 11.01
C GLU A 140 -24.83 -4.54 12.49
N ILE A 141 -23.69 -5.19 12.77
CA ILE A 141 -23.16 -5.31 14.13
C ILE A 141 -22.77 -3.94 14.68
N GLU A 142 -22.06 -3.10 13.92
CA GLU A 142 -21.68 -1.75 14.35
C GLU A 142 -22.91 -0.90 14.68
N ARG A 143 -23.95 -0.95 13.83
CA ARG A 143 -25.23 -0.25 14.09
C ARG A 143 -25.94 -0.76 15.32
N ALA A 144 -25.92 -2.07 15.56
CA ALA A 144 -26.50 -2.66 16.75
C ALA A 144 -25.78 -2.17 18.02
N LEU A 145 -24.44 -2.06 17.99
CA LEU A 145 -23.65 -1.51 19.08
C LEU A 145 -23.95 -0.01 19.32
N GLU A 146 -24.09 0.79 18.26
CA GLU A 146 -24.53 2.18 18.37
C GLU A 146 -25.95 2.30 18.97
N GLY A 147 -26.84 1.38 18.64
CA GLY A 147 -28.19 1.31 19.21
C GLY A 147 -28.17 1.03 20.72
N ILE A 148 -27.25 0.19 21.20
CA ILE A 148 -27.05 -0.03 22.64
C ILE A 148 -26.59 1.27 23.31
N GLU A 149 -25.62 1.97 22.71
CA GLU A 149 -25.10 3.24 23.25
C GLU A 149 -26.20 4.30 23.40
N LYS A 150 -27.16 4.34 22.47
CA LYS A 150 -28.33 5.24 22.50
C LYS A 150 -29.48 4.75 23.38
N GLY A 151 -29.41 3.52 23.89
CA GLY A 151 -30.50 2.88 24.65
C GLY A 151 -31.70 2.47 23.81
N GLU A 152 -31.54 2.34 22.49
CA GLU A 152 -32.60 1.96 21.54
C GLU A 152 -32.81 0.45 21.46
N VAL A 153 -31.78 -0.35 21.77
CA VAL A 153 -31.82 -1.81 21.77
C VAL A 153 -31.15 -2.39 23.02
N SER A 154 -31.65 -3.54 23.47
CA SER A 154 -31.06 -4.29 24.58
C SER A 154 -29.75 -4.95 24.17
N SER A 155 -28.73 -4.88 25.02
CA SER A 155 -27.46 -5.58 24.80
C SER A 155 -27.65 -7.10 24.74
N ALA A 156 -28.63 -7.65 25.47
CA ALA A 156 -28.92 -9.08 25.46
C ALA A 156 -29.37 -9.54 24.05
N ASP A 157 -30.31 -8.80 23.45
CA ASP A 157 -30.86 -9.11 22.12
C ASP A 157 -29.78 -9.03 21.03
N VAL A 158 -28.88 -8.04 21.14
CA VAL A 158 -27.77 -7.88 20.19
C VAL A 158 -26.77 -9.03 20.31
N ILE A 159 -26.42 -9.43 21.54
CA ILE A 159 -25.51 -10.56 21.78
C ILE A 159 -26.13 -11.86 21.26
N GLU A 160 -27.41 -12.10 21.53
CA GLU A 160 -28.11 -13.31 21.06
C GLU A 160 -28.10 -13.38 19.54
N LYS A 161 -28.53 -12.32 18.85
CA LYS A 161 -28.52 -12.26 17.38
C LYS A 161 -27.11 -12.45 16.81
N ALA A 162 -26.12 -11.72 17.34
CA ALA A 162 -24.74 -11.83 16.89
C ALA A 162 -24.21 -13.25 17.06
N ALA A 163 -24.49 -13.90 18.20
CA ALA A 163 -24.10 -15.29 18.45
C ALA A 163 -24.75 -16.25 17.45
N THR A 164 -26.06 -16.11 17.18
CA THR A 164 -26.75 -16.94 16.19
C THR A 164 -26.13 -16.81 14.79
N HIS A 165 -25.87 -15.58 14.35
CA HIS A 165 -25.25 -15.32 13.04
C HIS A 165 -23.82 -15.88 12.96
N LEU A 166 -23.02 -15.73 14.01
CA LEU A 166 -21.66 -16.27 14.07
C LEU A 166 -21.65 -17.79 14.07
N LEU A 167 -22.52 -18.44 14.86
CA LEU A 167 -22.59 -19.90 14.94
C LEU A 167 -22.90 -20.51 13.57
N SER A 168 -23.90 -19.97 12.86
CA SER A 168 -24.22 -20.40 11.49
C SER A 168 -23.02 -20.29 10.55
N ALA A 169 -22.25 -19.20 10.65
CA ALA A 169 -21.10 -18.99 9.78
C ALA A 169 -19.87 -19.83 10.19
N LEU A 170 -19.76 -20.21 11.46
CA LEU A 170 -18.72 -21.10 11.98
C LEU A 170 -18.95 -22.56 11.61
N GLU A 171 -20.19 -23.01 11.44
CA GLU A 171 -20.50 -24.37 10.98
C GLU A 171 -19.87 -24.65 9.61
N GLY A 172 -19.96 -23.69 8.68
CA GLY A 172 -19.33 -23.77 7.36
C GLY A 172 -17.79 -23.84 7.44
N LEU A 173 -17.19 -23.09 8.36
CA LEU A 173 -15.74 -23.13 8.59
C LEU A 173 -15.29 -24.45 9.22
N LYS A 174 -16.05 -24.98 10.17
CA LYS A 174 -15.72 -26.24 10.84
C LYS A 174 -15.78 -27.41 9.87
N ALA A 175 -16.77 -27.43 8.97
CA ALA A 175 -16.85 -28.45 7.92
C ALA A 175 -15.66 -28.42 6.95
N ALA A 176 -15.01 -27.26 6.81
CA ALA A 176 -13.90 -27.03 5.91
C ALA A 176 -12.53 -26.91 6.62
N GLU A 177 -12.46 -27.23 7.91
CA GLU A 177 -11.30 -26.94 8.77
C GLU A 177 -10.00 -27.54 8.23
N GLU A 178 -10.04 -28.80 7.77
CA GLU A 178 -8.85 -29.49 7.24
C GLU A 178 -8.34 -28.85 5.94
N ASP A 179 -9.24 -28.51 5.01
CA ASP A 179 -8.89 -27.88 3.74
C ASP A 179 -8.36 -26.44 3.94
N LEU A 180 -9.02 -25.68 4.81
CA LEU A 180 -8.57 -24.36 5.26
C LEU A 180 -7.18 -24.42 5.89
N ALA A 181 -6.94 -25.37 6.79
CA ALA A 181 -5.67 -25.52 7.47
C ALA A 181 -4.53 -25.81 6.49
N LEU A 182 -4.77 -26.65 5.47
CA LEU A 182 -3.79 -26.93 4.42
C LEU A 182 -3.50 -25.68 3.58
N LYS A 183 -4.54 -25.03 3.02
CA LYS A 183 -4.41 -23.83 2.19
C LYS A 183 -3.67 -22.70 2.92
N VAL A 184 -4.07 -22.40 4.16
CA VAL A 184 -3.46 -21.33 4.96
C VAL A 184 -2.02 -21.66 5.34
N LYS A 185 -1.72 -22.92 5.69
CA LYS A 185 -0.36 -23.34 6.04
C LYS A 185 0.58 -23.26 4.85
N GLU A 186 0.13 -23.65 3.66
CA GLU A 186 0.90 -23.53 2.43
C GLU A 186 1.14 -22.06 2.06
N ALA A 187 0.11 -21.22 2.14
CA ALA A 187 0.21 -19.79 1.90
C ALA A 187 1.14 -19.09 2.91
N ALA A 188 1.04 -19.41 4.19
CA ALA A 188 1.93 -18.88 5.22
C ALA A 188 3.39 -19.30 5.00
N LYS A 189 3.61 -20.56 4.61
CA LYS A 189 4.94 -21.08 4.28
C LYS A 189 5.49 -20.41 3.01
N ALA A 190 4.66 -20.22 1.99
CA ALA A 190 5.03 -19.54 0.75
C ALA A 190 5.37 -18.07 1.01
N SER A 191 4.56 -17.37 1.80
CA SER A 191 4.77 -15.98 2.21
C SER A 191 6.08 -15.81 2.99
N LEU A 192 6.35 -16.66 3.99
CA LEU A 192 7.64 -16.69 4.69
C LEU A 192 8.80 -16.98 3.74
N ALA A 193 8.62 -17.92 2.80
CA ALA A 193 9.64 -18.24 1.81
C ALA A 193 9.88 -17.09 0.82
N ALA A 194 8.88 -16.25 0.56
CA ALA A 194 8.95 -15.05 -0.28
C ALA A 194 9.59 -13.86 0.44
N GLU A 195 9.35 -13.67 1.75
CA GLU A 195 10.07 -12.67 2.55
C GLU A 195 11.59 -12.87 2.54
N ASP A 196 12.03 -14.13 2.45
CA ASP A 196 13.43 -14.48 2.31
C ASP A 196 14.00 -14.13 0.93
N ILE A 197 13.18 -13.84 -0.09
CA ILE A 197 13.66 -13.48 -1.44
C ILE A 197 14.06 -12.00 -1.44
N ILE A 198 15.34 -11.77 -1.71
CA ILE A 198 15.92 -10.44 -1.80
C ILE A 198 15.75 -9.84 -3.19
N GLY A 199 15.79 -10.66 -4.25
CA GLY A 199 15.63 -10.20 -5.63
C GLY A 199 16.29 -11.14 -6.63
N GLU A 200 16.31 -10.78 -7.90
CA GLU A 200 16.93 -11.59 -8.95
C GLU A 200 18.44 -11.72 -8.76
N CYS A 201 19.00 -12.87 -9.16
CA CYS A 201 20.43 -13.10 -9.10
C CYS A 201 21.13 -12.43 -10.30
N PRO A 202 21.99 -11.43 -10.06
CA PRO A 202 22.67 -10.72 -11.14
C PRO A 202 23.75 -11.58 -11.83
N LEU A 203 24.21 -12.66 -11.20
CA LEU A 203 25.25 -13.53 -11.78
C LEU A 203 24.70 -14.54 -12.79
N CYS A 204 23.56 -15.16 -12.51
CA CYS A 204 23.01 -16.20 -13.40
C CYS A 204 21.74 -15.77 -14.14
N LYS A 205 21.06 -14.70 -13.70
CA LYS A 205 19.77 -14.19 -14.23
C LYS A 205 18.63 -15.21 -14.33
N LYS A 206 18.86 -16.47 -13.96
CA LYS A 206 17.89 -17.59 -13.97
C LYS A 206 17.37 -17.94 -12.59
N GLY A 207 18.02 -17.43 -11.53
CA GLY A 207 17.66 -17.72 -10.14
C GLY A 207 17.47 -16.45 -9.34
N GLN A 208 16.96 -16.60 -8.11
CA GLN A 208 16.73 -15.51 -7.18
C GLN A 208 17.69 -15.62 -6.00
N LEU A 209 18.07 -14.48 -5.42
CA LEU A 209 18.84 -14.40 -4.19
C LEU A 209 17.90 -14.54 -3.00
N LYS A 210 18.12 -15.57 -2.16
CA LYS A 210 17.32 -15.89 -0.99
C LYS A 210 18.15 -15.85 0.29
N VAL A 211 17.58 -15.38 1.39
CA VAL A 211 18.13 -15.48 2.74
C VAL A 211 18.11 -16.94 3.18
N LEU A 212 19.27 -17.45 3.58
CA LEU A 212 19.49 -18.82 4.03
C LEU A 212 20.25 -18.79 5.36
N ARG A 213 20.16 -19.87 6.15
CA ARG A 213 20.98 -20.07 7.34
C ARG A 213 21.91 -21.27 7.15
N SER A 214 23.17 -21.10 7.55
CA SER A 214 24.15 -22.17 7.52
C SER A 214 23.79 -23.24 8.54
N LYS A 215 23.65 -24.50 8.12
CA LYS A 215 23.40 -25.62 9.05
C LYS A 215 24.54 -25.84 10.06
N LYS A 216 25.78 -25.50 9.69
CA LYS A 216 26.97 -25.68 10.54
C LYS A 216 27.17 -24.55 11.55
N THR A 217 26.97 -23.30 11.13
CA THR A 217 27.30 -22.12 11.96
C THR A 217 26.08 -21.34 12.45
N GLY A 218 24.88 -21.69 11.99
CA GLY A 218 23.64 -20.95 12.26
C GLY A 218 23.57 -19.57 11.60
N LYS A 219 24.68 -19.07 11.04
CA LYS A 219 24.76 -17.71 10.49
C LYS A 219 23.89 -17.56 9.25
N ARG A 220 23.13 -16.47 9.18
CA ARG A 220 22.35 -16.11 7.99
C ARG A 220 23.22 -15.48 6.90
N PHE A 221 22.94 -15.83 5.66
CA PHE A 221 23.62 -15.36 4.46
C PHE A 221 22.61 -15.32 3.31
N VAL A 222 22.95 -14.67 2.20
CA VAL A 222 22.15 -14.78 0.98
C VAL A 222 22.79 -15.79 0.04
N GLY A 223 21.99 -16.59 -0.66
CA GLY A 223 22.44 -17.52 -1.70
C GLY A 223 21.49 -17.55 -2.89
N CYS A 224 22.00 -17.87 -4.07
CA CYS A 224 21.15 -18.06 -5.25
C CYS A 224 20.37 -19.38 -5.17
N THR A 225 19.08 -19.37 -5.52
CA THR A 225 18.25 -20.58 -5.66
C THR A 225 18.78 -21.53 -6.72
N ASN A 226 19.45 -21.03 -7.76
CA ASN A 226 20.07 -21.83 -8.83
C ASN A 226 21.50 -22.31 -8.49
N TYR A 227 21.78 -22.58 -7.20
CA TYR A 227 23.09 -23.10 -6.79
C TYR A 227 23.40 -24.47 -7.40
N LYS A 228 22.40 -25.35 -7.48
CA LYS A 228 22.54 -26.69 -8.08
C LYS A 228 22.82 -26.64 -9.60
N GLY A 229 22.39 -25.58 -10.28
CA GLY A 229 22.71 -25.34 -11.70
C GLY A 229 24.05 -24.63 -11.92
N GLY A 230 24.92 -24.56 -10.90
CA GLY A 230 26.28 -24.03 -10.99
C GLY A 230 26.47 -22.60 -10.50
N CYS A 231 25.42 -21.89 -10.08
CA CYS A 231 25.56 -20.50 -9.62
C CYS A 231 26.15 -20.40 -8.20
N ARG A 232 27.27 -19.70 -8.02
CA ARG A 232 27.91 -19.52 -6.70
C ARG A 232 27.63 -18.16 -6.04
N ALA A 233 26.60 -17.44 -6.47
CA ALA A 233 26.26 -16.15 -5.86
C ALA A 233 25.89 -16.36 -4.39
N SER A 234 26.74 -15.85 -3.49
CA SER A 234 26.49 -15.87 -2.06
C SER A 234 27.12 -14.66 -1.39
N ALA A 235 26.52 -14.20 -0.30
CA ALA A 235 27.06 -13.09 0.47
C ALA A 235 26.64 -13.16 1.94
N PRO A 236 27.53 -12.79 2.88
CA PRO A 236 27.17 -12.73 4.29
C PRO A 236 26.18 -11.59 4.54
N LEU A 237 25.21 -11.85 5.42
CA LEU A 237 24.26 -10.86 5.92
C LEU A 237 24.59 -10.50 7.38
N PRO A 238 24.29 -9.29 7.86
CA PRO A 238 24.40 -8.96 9.27
C PRO A 238 23.53 -9.90 10.10
N GLN A 239 23.98 -10.36 11.27
CA GLN A 239 23.28 -11.45 11.99
C GLN A 239 22.11 -10.99 12.86
N LYS A 240 22.04 -9.69 13.18
CA LYS A 240 21.00 -9.07 14.00
C LYS A 240 20.11 -8.15 13.16
N GLY A 241 18.86 -7.95 13.59
CA GLY A 241 17.88 -7.06 12.95
C GLY A 241 17.03 -7.72 11.87
N LYS A 242 15.84 -7.17 11.56
CA LYS A 242 14.97 -7.68 10.49
C LYS A 242 15.50 -7.22 9.14
N VAL A 243 15.69 -8.15 8.21
CA VAL A 243 16.11 -7.87 6.81
C VAL A 243 14.85 -7.75 5.97
N ARG A 244 14.77 -6.73 5.14
CA ARG A 244 13.73 -6.61 4.11
C ARG A 244 14.39 -6.31 2.76
N SER A 245 13.87 -6.92 1.70
CA SER A 245 14.22 -6.54 0.34
C SER A 245 13.79 -5.10 0.07
N LEU A 246 14.63 -4.35 -0.64
CA LEU A 246 14.20 -3.14 -1.31
C LEU A 246 14.02 -3.50 -2.79
N SER A 247 12.90 -3.11 -3.39
CA SER A 247 12.60 -3.24 -4.83
C SER A 247 13.50 -2.37 -5.73
N ARG A 248 14.75 -2.12 -5.30
CA ARG A 248 15.77 -1.36 -6.01
C ARG A 248 17.05 -2.17 -6.10
N VAL A 249 17.76 -2.01 -7.21
CA VAL A 249 19.11 -2.56 -7.41
C VAL A 249 20.18 -1.51 -7.14
N CYS A 250 21.37 -1.94 -6.76
CA CYS A 250 22.53 -1.10 -6.59
C CYS A 250 22.98 -0.55 -7.96
N LYS A 251 23.04 0.77 -8.11
CA LYS A 251 23.48 1.41 -9.36
C LYS A 251 24.92 1.07 -9.77
N VAL A 252 25.76 0.62 -8.83
CA VAL A 252 27.19 0.35 -9.09
C VAL A 252 27.43 -1.10 -9.50
N CYS A 253 26.77 -2.07 -8.88
CA CYS A 253 27.06 -3.49 -9.12
C CYS A 253 25.84 -4.32 -9.55
N GLY A 254 24.65 -3.73 -9.66
CA GLY A 254 23.43 -4.41 -10.11
C GLY A 254 22.85 -5.44 -9.12
N TRP A 255 23.45 -5.61 -7.94
CA TRP A 255 22.88 -6.50 -6.91
C TRP A 255 21.72 -5.81 -6.19
N PRO A 256 20.72 -6.57 -5.71
CA PRO A 256 19.64 -6.02 -4.91
C PRO A 256 20.14 -5.28 -3.66
N MET A 257 19.39 -4.24 -3.27
CA MET A 257 19.61 -3.53 -2.01
C MET A 257 18.67 -4.08 -0.93
N ILE A 258 19.12 -4.07 0.32
CA ILE A 258 18.31 -4.49 1.46
C ILE A 258 18.25 -3.38 2.51
N SER A 259 17.18 -3.36 3.30
CA SER A 259 17.09 -2.58 4.54
C SER A 259 17.20 -3.49 5.76
N ILE A 260 17.91 -3.02 6.76
CA ILE A 260 18.11 -3.73 8.03
C ILE A 260 17.61 -2.83 9.16
N THR A 261 16.67 -3.35 9.95
CA THR A 261 16.14 -2.65 11.11
C THR A 261 16.73 -3.26 12.38
N LEU A 262 17.59 -2.49 13.06
CA LEU A 262 18.17 -2.83 14.36
C LEU A 262 17.96 -1.61 15.29
N GLY A 263 16.77 -1.52 15.91
CA GLY A 263 16.35 -0.38 16.73
C GLY A 263 15.41 0.59 15.99
N ARG A 264 15.42 1.87 16.39
CA ARG A 264 14.44 2.89 15.93
C ARG A 264 14.59 3.29 14.46
N TYR A 265 15.80 3.21 13.90
CA TYR A 265 16.06 3.67 12.53
C TYR A 265 16.62 2.54 11.64
N PRO A 266 15.94 2.21 10.53
CA PRO A 266 16.48 1.28 9.54
C PRO A 266 17.68 1.89 8.80
N TRP A 267 18.56 1.05 8.28
CA TRP A 267 19.65 1.47 7.38
C TRP A 267 19.73 0.55 6.18
N ARG A 268 20.28 1.05 5.07
CA ARG A 268 20.29 0.34 3.79
C ARG A 268 21.71 -0.12 3.44
N MET A 269 21.81 -1.26 2.77
CA MET A 269 23.09 -1.72 2.24
C MET A 269 22.97 -2.54 0.96
N CYS A 270 24.03 -2.53 0.16
CA CYS A 270 24.19 -3.46 -0.95
C CYS A 270 24.58 -4.84 -0.42
N VAL A 271 23.97 -5.88 -0.96
CA VAL A 271 24.21 -7.26 -0.56
C VAL A 271 25.59 -7.75 -0.99
N ASN A 272 26.07 -7.33 -2.16
CA ASN A 272 27.34 -7.78 -2.73
C ASN A 272 28.55 -7.40 -1.85
N PRO A 273 29.32 -8.38 -1.31
CA PRO A 273 30.47 -8.12 -0.45
C PRO A 273 31.58 -7.35 -1.15
N SER A 274 31.71 -7.49 -2.47
CA SER A 274 32.75 -6.84 -3.27
C SER A 274 32.34 -5.44 -3.76
N CYS A 275 31.15 -4.95 -3.39
CA CYS A 275 30.68 -3.65 -3.86
C CYS A 275 31.39 -2.49 -3.12
N PRO A 276 31.98 -1.52 -3.84
CA PRO A 276 32.66 -0.37 -3.23
C PRO A 276 31.76 0.45 -2.29
N THR A 277 30.45 0.50 -2.57
CA THR A 277 29.49 1.25 -1.76
C THR A 277 29.07 0.53 -0.49
N LYS A 278 29.44 -0.74 -0.28
CA LYS A 278 29.02 -1.51 0.91
C LYS A 278 29.56 -0.95 2.22
N ARG A 279 30.68 -0.20 2.18
CA ARG A 279 31.24 0.51 3.35
C ARG A 279 30.52 1.83 3.67
N LYS A 280 29.77 2.40 2.72
CA LYS A 280 28.97 3.63 2.94
C LYS A 280 27.55 3.23 3.36
N VAL A 281 27.39 2.91 4.65
CA VAL A 281 26.07 2.64 5.23
C VAL A 281 25.28 3.95 5.24
N SER A 282 24.28 4.08 4.36
CA SER A 282 23.40 5.25 4.39
C SER A 282 22.25 5.01 5.36
N ARG A 283 22.11 5.94 6.31
CA ARG A 283 20.93 6.02 7.19
C ARG A 283 19.73 6.42 6.34
N LEU A 284 18.58 5.86 6.71
CA LEU A 284 17.29 6.10 6.06
C LEU A 284 16.59 7.28 6.71
#